data_AF-A0A7S4S4B9-F1
#
_entry.id   AF-A0A7S4S4B9-F1
#
_cell.length_a   1.000
_cell.length_b   1.000
_cell.length_c   1.000
_cell.angle_alpha   90.00
_cell.angle_beta   90.00
_cell.angle_gamma   90.00
#
_symmetry.space_group_name_H-M   'P 1'
#
loop_
_entity.id
_entity.type
_entity.pdbx_description
1 polymer ?
#
loop_
_entity_poly.entity_id
_entity_poly.type
_entity_poly.pdbx_seq_one_letter_code
_entity_poly.pdbx_strand_id
1 'polypeptide(L)'
;MGNIDENDFPLKHLNVSFGDSASDYTNVVSTFYACWESYNTVCKYAWCDEYDVREAPNRRVRRAMEEENGKRRKAARRERNEEVLSLVQFVKRRDLRVKARMEELKKEKVLKEA
;
A
#
# COMPACT_ATOMS: atom_id res chain seq x y z
N MET A 1 3.10 -16.86 -13.57
CA MET A 1 2.87 -15.70 -12.68
C MET A 1 1.41 -15.31 -12.82
N GLY A 2 0.57 -15.77 -11.91
CA GLY A 2 -0.88 -15.86 -12.15
C GLY A 2 -1.65 -14.64 -11.67
N ASN A 3 -2.43 -14.09 -12.60
CA ASN A 3 -3.64 -13.28 -12.37
C ASN A 3 -3.43 -11.88 -11.78
N ILE A 4 -2.59 -11.07 -12.43
CA ILE A 4 -2.75 -9.62 -12.38
C ILE A 4 -3.51 -9.26 -13.67
N ASP A 5 -4.76 -8.83 -13.54
CA ASP A 5 -5.47 -8.21 -14.65
C ASP A 5 -4.91 -6.79 -14.80
N GLU A 6 -4.28 -6.49 -15.93
CA GLU A 6 -3.72 -5.17 -16.23
C GLU A 6 -4.78 -4.06 -16.21
N ASN A 7 -6.07 -4.40 -16.35
CA ASN A 7 -7.17 -3.45 -16.24
C ASN A 7 -7.62 -3.22 -14.80
N ASP A 8 -7.28 -4.12 -13.88
CA ASP A 8 -7.58 -4.02 -12.45
C ASP A 8 -6.45 -3.30 -11.69
N PHE A 9 -5.42 -2.79 -12.39
CA PHE A 9 -4.43 -1.88 -11.81
C PHE A 9 -5.13 -0.57 -11.40
N PRO A 10 -5.36 -0.31 -10.10
CA PRO A 10 -5.94 0.94 -9.63
C PRO A 10 -4.90 2.06 -9.67
N LEU A 11 -3.74 1.84 -10.30
CA LEU A 11 -2.63 2.77 -10.30
C LEU A 11 -2.34 3.37 -11.68
N LYS A 12 -3.23 3.20 -12.69
CA LYS A 12 -3.13 3.99 -13.94
C LYS A 12 -3.21 5.50 -13.70
N HIS A 13 -3.79 5.92 -12.57
CA HIS A 13 -3.87 7.29 -12.08
C HIS A 13 -2.77 7.64 -11.05
N LEU A 14 -1.90 6.69 -10.71
CA LEU A 14 -0.75 6.83 -9.82
C LEU A 14 0.54 7.12 -10.59
N ASN A 15 0.45 7.84 -11.72
CA ASN A 15 1.63 8.43 -12.37
C ASN A 15 2.20 9.58 -11.52
N VAL A 16 2.45 9.30 -10.24
CA VAL A 16 3.12 10.17 -9.29
C VAL A 16 4.61 9.84 -9.32
N SER A 17 5.37 10.73 -9.96
CA SER A 17 6.82 10.62 -9.98
C SER A 17 7.39 10.93 -8.59
N PHE A 18 8.47 10.25 -8.22
CA PHE A 18 9.26 10.60 -7.02
C PHE A 18 9.90 11.98 -7.14
N GLY A 19 10.07 12.48 -8.37
CA GLY A 19 10.80 13.71 -8.67
C GLY A 19 12.31 13.56 -8.48
N ASP A 20 12.95 14.69 -8.25
CA ASP A 20 14.39 14.88 -8.06
C ASP A 20 14.69 15.69 -6.79
N SER A 21 15.95 16.07 -6.60
CA SER A 21 16.39 16.86 -5.44
C SER A 21 15.83 18.29 -5.39
N ALA A 22 15.42 18.86 -6.53
CA ALA A 22 14.90 20.21 -6.64
C ALA A 22 13.36 20.26 -6.66
N SER A 23 12.71 19.10 -6.66
CA SER A 23 11.26 18.98 -6.74
C SER A 23 10.58 19.60 -5.52
N ASP A 24 9.52 20.37 -5.80
CA ASP A 24 8.73 21.03 -4.76
C ASP A 24 8.11 20.01 -3.79
N TYR A 25 8.26 20.29 -2.49
CA TYR A 25 7.75 19.41 -1.46
C TYR A 25 6.23 19.27 -1.54
N THR A 26 5.52 20.39 -1.75
CA THR A 26 4.06 20.45 -1.61
C THR A 26 3.35 19.71 -2.74
N ASN A 27 3.79 19.93 -3.98
CA ASN A 27 3.10 19.40 -5.15
C ASN A 27 3.61 18.02 -5.59
N VAL A 28 4.90 17.75 -5.44
CA VAL A 28 5.52 16.51 -5.95
C VAL A 28 5.75 15.52 -4.81
N VAL A 29 6.55 15.89 -3.82
CA VAL A 29 6.99 14.96 -2.75
C VAL A 29 5.83 14.54 -1.86
N SER A 30 4.99 15.48 -1.43
CA SER A 30 3.82 15.22 -0.60
C SER A 30 2.80 14.35 -1.34
N THR A 31 2.52 14.67 -2.60
CA THR A 31 1.60 13.89 -3.44
C THR A 31 2.10 12.47 -3.66
N PHE A 32 3.40 12.29 -3.92
CA PHE A 32 4.02 10.98 -4.04
C PHE A 32 3.80 10.15 -2.77
N TYR A 33 4.20 10.67 -1.60
CA TYR A 33 4.08 9.91 -0.35
C TYR A 33 2.62 9.65 0.03
N ALA A 34 1.71 10.62 -0.15
CA ALA A 34 0.29 10.41 0.13
C ALA A 34 -0.29 9.25 -0.70
N CYS A 35 0.10 9.17 -1.97
CA CYS A 35 -0.36 8.12 -2.86
C CYS A 35 0.17 6.74 -2.46
N TRP A 36 1.47 6.65 -2.16
CA TRP A 36 2.11 5.41 -1.75
C TRP A 36 1.73 4.95 -0.34
N GLU A 37 1.40 5.87 0.56
CA GLU A 37 0.83 5.55 1.88
C GLU A 37 -0.60 4.97 1.76
N SER A 38 -1.33 5.29 0.68
CA SER A 38 -2.61 4.68 0.34
C SER A 38 -2.52 3.42 -0.54
N TYR A 39 -1.33 2.85 -0.73
CA TYR A 39 -1.14 1.69 -1.59
C TYR A 39 -2.01 0.49 -1.19
N ASN A 40 -2.59 -0.17 -2.20
CA ASN A 40 -3.29 -1.42 -2.05
C ASN A 40 -2.95 -2.37 -3.20
N THR A 41 -2.59 -3.61 -2.87
CA THR A 41 -2.34 -4.65 -3.87
C THR A 41 -3.64 -5.13 -4.54
N VAL A 42 -3.62 -5.26 -5.86
CA VAL A 42 -4.70 -5.90 -6.64
C VAL A 42 -4.47 -7.36 -6.95
N CYS A 43 -3.39 -7.91 -6.40
CA CYS A 43 -3.18 -9.32 -6.54
C CYS A 43 -4.29 -10.09 -5.81
N LYS A 44 -4.86 -11.08 -6.50
CA LYS A 44 -5.99 -11.86 -5.99
C LYS A 44 -5.58 -12.85 -4.89
N TYR A 45 -4.29 -13.24 -4.84
CA TYR A 45 -3.73 -14.25 -3.91
C TYR A 45 -4.45 -15.62 -3.99
N ALA A 46 -4.97 -16.00 -5.16
CA ALA A 46 -5.68 -17.27 -5.32
C ALA A 46 -4.82 -18.51 -5.01
N TRP A 47 -3.49 -18.40 -5.13
CA TRP A 47 -2.56 -19.47 -4.75
C TRP A 47 -2.41 -19.66 -3.23
N CYS A 48 -2.93 -18.73 -2.42
CA CYS A 48 -2.99 -18.88 -0.97
C CYS A 48 -4.17 -19.74 -0.52
N ASP A 49 -5.04 -20.16 -1.43
CA ASP A 49 -6.16 -21.04 -1.14
C ASP A 49 -5.62 -22.43 -0.74
N GLU A 50 -6.09 -22.94 0.40
CA GLU A 50 -5.68 -24.25 0.93
C GLU A 50 -6.66 -25.34 0.54
N TYR A 51 -7.94 -24.98 0.46
CA TYR A 51 -9.02 -25.91 0.16
C TYR A 51 -9.50 -25.75 -1.28
N ASP A 52 -9.65 -26.84 -2.03
CA ASP A 52 -10.44 -26.81 -3.27
C ASP A 52 -11.93 -26.90 -2.93
N VAL A 53 -12.64 -25.78 -3.11
CA VAL A 53 -14.09 -25.66 -2.87
C VAL A 53 -14.94 -26.59 -3.76
N ARG A 54 -14.36 -27.16 -4.83
CA ARG A 54 -15.03 -28.14 -5.71
C ARG A 54 -15.15 -29.51 -5.05
N GLU A 55 -14.26 -29.83 -4.12
CA GLU A 55 -14.24 -31.10 -3.39
C GLU A 55 -15.20 -31.10 -2.18
N ALA A 56 -15.92 -30.00 -1.96
CA ALA A 56 -16.80 -29.86 -0.82
C ALA A 56 -18.01 -30.83 -0.89
N PRO A 57 -18.24 -31.67 0.14
CA PRO A 57 -19.30 -32.68 0.14
C PRO A 57 -20.71 -32.10 0.29
N ASN A 58 -20.85 -30.87 0.77
CA ASN A 58 -22.13 -30.16 0.86
C ASN A 58 -21.94 -28.64 0.93
N ARG A 59 -23.05 -27.90 0.81
CA ARG A 59 -23.05 -26.42 0.82
C ARG A 59 -22.45 -25.82 2.10
N ARG A 60 -22.66 -26.45 3.25
CA ARG A 60 -22.14 -25.94 4.54
C ARG A 60 -20.61 -26.05 4.58
N VAL A 61 -20.05 -27.18 4.13
CA VAL A 61 -18.60 -27.38 4.05
C VAL A 61 -17.99 -26.45 3.00
N ARG A 62 -18.63 -26.28 1.83
CA ARG A 62 -18.15 -25.36 0.80
C ARG A 62 -18.01 -23.93 1.32
N ARG A 63 -19.02 -23.45 2.08
CA ARG A 63 -18.98 -22.12 2.68
C ARG A 63 -17.85 -21.98 3.70
N ALA A 64 -17.61 -23.01 4.52
CA ALA A 64 -16.50 -23.01 5.48
C ALA A 64 -15.13 -22.96 4.77
N MET A 65 -14.97 -23.73 3.68
CA MET A 65 -13.77 -23.69 2.83
C MET A 65 -13.57 -22.32 2.17
N GLU A 66 -14.62 -21.73 1.59
CA GLU A 66 -14.59 -20.38 1.01
C GLU A 66 -14.21 -19.32 2.04
N GLU A 67 -14.74 -19.42 3.26
CA GLU A 67 -14.44 -18.51 4.36
C GLU A 67 -12.96 -18.61 4.77
N GLU A 68 -12.43 -19.82 4.92
CA GLU A 68 -11.04 -20.04 5.31
C GLU A 68 -10.07 -19.58 4.23
N ASN A 69 -10.31 -19.94 2.96
CA ASN A 69 -9.55 -19.41 1.84
C ASN A 69 -9.62 -17.87 1.79
N GLY A 70 -10.81 -17.30 2.02
CA GLY A 70 -11.02 -15.85 2.12
C GLY A 70 -10.16 -15.19 3.20
N LYS A 71 -10.03 -15.82 4.38
CA LYS A 71 -9.14 -15.37 5.47
C LYS A 71 -7.69 -15.40 5.04
N ARG A 72 -7.21 -16.49 4.43
CA ARG A 72 -5.82 -16.63 3.95
C ARG A 72 -5.49 -15.57 2.89
N ARG A 73 -6.37 -15.38 1.91
CA ARG A 73 -6.20 -14.32 0.89
C ARG A 73 -6.18 -12.91 1.51
N LYS A 74 -7.03 -12.65 2.51
CA LYS A 74 -7.04 -11.36 3.21
C LYS A 74 -5.77 -11.13 4.02
N ALA A 75 -5.25 -12.18 4.67
CA ALA A 75 -3.99 -12.11 5.40
C ALA A 75 -2.82 -11.78 4.47
N ALA A 76 -2.69 -12.47 3.34
CA ALA A 76 -1.64 -12.21 2.35
C ALA A 76 -1.72 -10.80 1.73
N ARG A 77 -2.94 -10.31 1.44
CA ARG A 77 -3.13 -8.91 1.01
C ARG A 77 -2.67 -7.90 2.05
N ARG A 78 -3.01 -8.15 3.31
CA ARG A 78 -2.63 -7.27 4.42
C ARG A 78 -1.11 -7.24 4.60
N GLU A 79 -0.47 -8.40 4.60
CA GLU A 79 0.99 -8.53 4.71
C GLU A 79 1.69 -7.71 3.61
N ARG A 80 1.29 -7.88 2.35
CA ARG A 80 1.86 -7.10 1.25
C ARG A 80 1.68 -5.59 1.42
N ASN A 81 0.51 -5.15 1.85
CA ASN A 81 0.26 -3.73 2.05
C ASN A 81 1.10 -3.18 3.22
N GLU A 82 1.25 -3.93 4.30
CA GLU A 82 2.10 -3.58 5.45
C GLU A 82 3.58 -3.52 5.06
N GLU A 83 4.07 -4.47 4.26
CA GLU A 83 5.43 -4.44 3.70
C GLU A 83 5.69 -3.17 2.89
N VAL A 84 4.78 -2.83 1.97
CA VAL A 84 4.90 -1.63 1.13
C VAL A 84 4.83 -0.37 1.99
N LEU A 85 3.89 -0.29 2.94
CA LEU A 85 3.79 0.85 3.85
C LEU A 85 5.06 1.02 4.69
N SER A 86 5.63 -0.07 5.20
CA SER A 86 6.88 -0.08 5.94
C SER A 86 8.04 0.45 5.09
N LEU A 87 8.14 0.02 3.83
CA LEU A 87 9.13 0.53 2.88
C LEU A 87 8.95 2.03 2.64
N VAL A 88 7.71 2.48 2.40
CA VAL A 88 7.39 3.90 2.15
C VAL A 88 7.79 4.76 3.35
N GLN A 89 7.45 4.33 4.57
CA GLN A 89 7.86 5.02 5.80
C GLN A 89 9.38 5.04 5.98
N PHE A 90 10.05 3.94 5.66
CA PHE A 90 11.51 3.83 5.71
C PHE A 90 12.19 4.84 4.79
N VAL A 91 11.68 5.00 3.56
CA VAL A 91 12.17 5.96 2.57
C VAL A 91 11.85 7.39 3.00
N LYS A 92 10.59 7.67 3.38
CA LYS A 92 10.12 9.00 3.83
C LYS A 92 10.93 9.54 5.00
N ARG A 93 11.32 8.68 5.94
CA ARG A 93 12.16 9.04 7.10
C ARG A 93 13.58 9.47 6.69
N ARG A 94 14.09 8.96 5.57
CA ARG A 94 15.45 9.22 5.09
C ARG A 94 15.54 10.35 4.08
N ASP A 95 14.44 10.64 3.39
CA ASP A 95 14.37 11.68 2.36
C ASP A 95 14.72 13.06 2.92
N LEU A 96 15.77 13.67 2.36
CA LEU A 96 16.27 14.99 2.78
C LEU A 96 15.24 16.10 2.54
N ARG A 97 14.42 15.98 1.48
CA ARG A 97 13.36 16.95 1.16
C ARG A 97 12.29 16.96 2.25
N VAL A 98 11.98 15.78 2.79
CA VAL A 98 11.04 15.62 3.91
C VAL A 98 11.64 16.14 5.22
N LYS A 99 12.92 15.87 5.48
CA LYS A 99 13.60 16.40 6.68
C LYS A 99 13.65 17.92 6.69
N ALA A 100 14.04 18.54 5.56
CA ALA A 100 14.07 19.99 5.41
C ALA A 100 12.70 20.60 5.73
N ARG A 101 11.63 20.05 5.15
CA ARG A 101 10.26 20.50 5.44
C ARG A 101 9.86 20.33 6.91
N MET A 102 10.21 19.21 7.53
CA MET A 102 9.92 18.99 8.95
C MET A 102 10.65 19.99 9.85
N GLU A 103 11.88 20.39 9.51
CA GLU A 103 12.62 21.41 10.23
C GLU A 103 12.01 22.80 10.09
N GLU A 104 11.59 23.18 8.88
CA GLU A 104 10.83 24.42 8.63
C GLU A 104 9.57 24.49 9.50
N LEU A 105 8.74 23.44 9.47
CA LEU A 105 7.51 23.36 10.25
C LEU A 105 7.77 23.42 11.76
N LYS A 106 8.87 22.85 12.24
CA LYS A 106 9.26 22.96 13.66
C LYS A 106 9.62 24.40 14.02
N LYS A 107 10.39 25.09 13.19
CA LYS A 107 10.76 26.51 13.41
C LYS A 107 9.53 27.41 13.41
N GLU A 108 8.60 27.21 12.48
CA GLU A 108 7.34 27.96 12.42
C GLU A 108 6.47 27.76 13.66
N LYS A 109 6.41 26.54 14.22
CA LYS A 109 5.66 26.27 15.45
C LYS A 109 6.27 26.98 16.66
N VAL A 110 7.59 26.88 16.83
CA VAL A 110 8.30 27.55 17.93
C VAL A 110 8.10 29.06 17.88
N LEU A 111 8.14 29.68 16.69
CA LEU A 111 7.92 31.12 16.54
C LEU A 111 6.48 31.54 16.87
N LYS A 112 5.48 30.68 16.63
CA LYS A 112 4.08 30.97 16.97
C LYS A 112 3.76 30.80 18.45
N GLU A 113 4.57 30.02 19.16
CA GLU A 113 4.41 29.74 20.59
C GLU A 113 5.23 30.70 21.48
N ALA A 114 6.11 31.51 20.89
CA ALA A 114 6.89 32.56 21.55
C ALA A 114 6.20 33.93 21.47
#